data_AF-A0AAD3DTU3-F1
#
_entry.id   AF-A0AAD3DTU3-F1
#
_cell.length_a   1.000
_cell.length_b   1.000
_cell.length_c   1.000
_cell.angle_alpha   90.00
_cell.angle_beta   90.00
_cell.angle_gamma   90.00
#
_symmetry.space_group_name_H-M   'P 1'
#
loop_
_entity.id
_entity.type
_entity.pdbx_description
1 polymer ?
#
loop_
_entity_poly.entity_id
_entity_poly.type
_entity_poly.pdbx_seq_one_letter_code
_entity_poly.pdbx_strand_id
1 'polypeptide(L)'
;MDQEDEYGGLFLVSVDDLGVPGLWSSVKDLLESRSLLHQLTLHNKVGRAVAVERMALTLVPSGDKRLQRLRPFAHSPVVWFRHPYAHLLLVSTADASEYRSALKPALKRAIAELEHYWGGPPPYNTLAGGLAPQPHPPGYAA
;
A
#
# COMPACT_ATOMS: atom_id res chain seq x y z
N MET A 1 -9.40 -23.34 -14.26
CA MET A 1 -8.86 -23.65 -12.93
C MET A 1 -7.76 -22.63 -12.61
N ASP A 2 -8.25 -21.45 -12.25
CA ASP A 2 -7.90 -20.77 -11.00
C ASP A 2 -6.45 -20.34 -10.83
N GLN A 3 -6.13 -19.17 -11.39
CA GLN A 3 -5.11 -18.22 -10.89
C GLN A 3 -5.46 -17.69 -9.49
N GLU A 4 -6.18 -18.46 -8.66
CA GLU A 4 -6.71 -18.01 -7.38
C GLU A 4 -5.66 -18.08 -6.25
N ASP A 5 -4.47 -18.63 -6.51
CA ASP A 5 -3.37 -18.77 -5.54
C ASP A 5 -2.16 -17.83 -5.77
N GLU A 6 -2.15 -16.97 -6.79
CA GLU A 6 -0.94 -16.20 -7.17
C GLU A 6 -0.49 -15.15 -6.13
N TYR A 7 -1.30 -14.89 -5.11
CA TYR A 7 -0.95 -14.00 -3.99
C TYR A 7 -0.78 -14.76 -2.67
N GLY A 8 -0.39 -16.04 -2.72
CA GLY A 8 -0.02 -16.86 -1.57
C GLY A 8 1.12 -16.23 -0.75
N GLY A 9 0.77 -15.30 0.14
CA GLY A 9 1.60 -14.86 1.26
C GLY A 9 2.89 -14.11 0.93
N LEU A 10 2.95 -13.33 -0.16
CA LEU A 10 4.08 -12.42 -0.39
C LEU A 10 3.72 -11.03 0.15
N PHE A 11 4.41 -10.62 1.21
CA PHE A 11 4.27 -9.28 1.77
C PHE A 11 4.90 -8.28 0.81
N LEU A 12 4.06 -7.63 0.00
CA LEU A 12 4.50 -6.68 -1.00
C LEU A 12 4.83 -5.33 -0.37
N VAL A 13 5.96 -4.75 -0.76
CA VAL A 13 6.31 -3.37 -0.46
C VAL A 13 6.29 -2.60 -1.78
N SER A 14 5.39 -1.63 -1.88
CA SER A 14 5.34 -0.74 -3.04
C SER A 14 6.46 0.30 -2.91
N VAL A 15 7.21 0.53 -3.98
CA VAL A 15 8.35 1.46 -4.00
C VAL A 15 8.09 2.56 -5.00
N ASP A 16 8.22 3.81 -4.54
CA ASP A 16 8.18 4.99 -5.40
C ASP A 16 9.52 5.73 -5.33
N ASP A 17 10.01 6.22 -6.48
CA ASP A 17 11.29 6.93 -6.60
C ASP A 17 11.02 8.38 -7.03
N LEU A 18 11.27 9.32 -6.11
CA LEU A 18 10.95 10.73 -6.26
C LEU A 18 12.23 11.57 -6.34
N GLY A 19 12.28 12.44 -7.35
CA GLY A 19 13.36 13.41 -7.56
C GLY A 19 14.33 12.97 -8.65
N VAL A 20 15.62 12.88 -8.32
CA VAL A 20 16.65 12.47 -9.29
C VAL A 20 16.51 10.97 -9.60
N PRO A 21 16.24 10.59 -10.86
CA PRO A 21 15.95 9.22 -11.21
C PRO A 21 17.16 8.30 -10.99
N GLY A 22 16.88 7.04 -10.67
CA GLY A 22 17.90 5.98 -10.57
C GLY A 22 18.34 5.65 -9.15
N LEU A 23 17.74 6.29 -8.13
CA LEU A 23 17.97 5.92 -6.74
C LEU A 23 17.49 4.48 -6.52
N TRP A 24 16.27 4.12 -6.96
CA TRP A 24 15.75 2.76 -6.81
C TRP A 24 16.66 1.71 -7.44
N SER A 25 17.09 1.91 -8.70
CA SER A 25 18.01 0.98 -9.37
C SER A 25 19.35 0.85 -8.66
N SER A 26 19.79 1.87 -7.93
CA SER A 26 21.07 1.87 -7.22
C SER A 26 21.00 1.16 -5.86
N VAL A 27 19.82 1.13 -5.21
CA VAL A 27 19.67 0.57 -3.86
C VAL A 27 18.90 -0.74 -3.80
N LYS A 28 18.24 -1.14 -4.89
CA LYS A 28 17.37 -2.33 -4.94
C LYS A 28 18.06 -3.59 -4.42
N ASP A 29 19.18 -3.98 -5.02
CA ASP A 29 19.87 -5.23 -4.68
C ASP A 29 20.35 -5.23 -3.23
N LEU A 30 20.79 -4.06 -2.74
CA LEU A 30 21.17 -3.88 -1.35
C LEU A 30 19.96 -4.09 -0.42
N LEU A 31 18.82 -3.47 -0.71
CA LEU A 31 17.61 -3.60 0.11
C LEU A 31 17.08 -5.04 0.13
N GLU A 32 17.04 -5.70 -1.03
CA GLU A 32 16.60 -7.09 -1.17
C GLU A 32 17.54 -8.06 -0.42
N SER A 33 18.84 -7.78 -0.35
CA SER A 33 19.81 -8.62 0.37
C SER A 33 19.66 -8.59 1.90
N ARG A 34 19.16 -7.47 2.48
CA ARG A 34 19.19 -7.25 3.94
C ARG A 34 18.16 -8.03 4.75
N SER A 35 17.19 -8.70 4.13
CA SER A 35 16.17 -9.50 4.83
C SER A 35 15.55 -8.75 6.02
N LEU A 36 14.93 -7.60 5.75
CA LEU A 36 14.55 -6.56 6.74
C LEU A 36 13.67 -7.04 7.90
N LEU A 37 12.92 -8.14 7.72
CA LEU A 37 12.02 -8.70 8.71
C LEU A 37 12.43 -10.13 9.05
N HIS A 38 13.17 -10.28 10.15
CA HIS A 38 13.65 -11.57 10.66
C HIS A 38 13.47 -11.67 12.17
N GLN A 39 13.46 -12.89 12.71
CA GLN A 39 13.34 -13.17 14.15
C GLN A 39 12.07 -12.52 14.77
N LEU A 40 10.94 -12.62 14.07
CA LEU A 40 9.67 -12.05 14.52
C LEU A 40 8.88 -13.07 15.34
N THR A 41 8.04 -12.59 16.25
CA THR A 41 7.01 -13.40 16.91
C THR A 41 5.64 -12.86 16.51
N LEU A 42 4.90 -13.61 15.71
CA LEU A 42 3.58 -13.22 15.20
C LEU A 42 2.50 -14.09 15.83
N HIS A 43 1.32 -13.54 16.05
CA HIS A 43 0.17 -14.33 16.51
C HIS A 43 -0.61 -14.86 15.32
N ASN A 44 -0.90 -16.16 15.32
CA ASN A 44 -1.76 -16.76 14.32
C ASN A 44 -3.25 -16.45 14.57
N LYS A 45 -4.14 -16.93 13.70
CA LYS A 45 -5.60 -16.69 13.79
C LYS A 45 -6.25 -17.19 15.09
N VAL A 46 -5.61 -18.11 15.82
CA VAL A 46 -6.09 -18.62 17.11
C VAL A 46 -5.36 -17.97 18.31
N GLY A 47 -4.60 -16.90 18.06
CA GLY A 47 -3.92 -16.11 19.09
C GLY A 47 -2.61 -16.72 19.60
N ARG A 48 -2.13 -17.83 19.02
CA ARG A 48 -0.88 -18.47 19.43
C ARG A 48 0.32 -17.73 18.84
N ALA A 49 1.31 -17.44 19.68
CA ALA A 49 2.59 -16.90 19.26
C ALA A 49 3.37 -17.94 18.42
N VAL A 50 3.82 -17.53 17.26
CA VAL A 50 4.60 -18.31 16.30
C VAL A 50 5.86 -17.54 15.97
N ALA A 51 7.01 -18.19 16.13
CA ALA A 51 8.29 -17.64 15.69
C ALA A 51 8.34 -17.69 14.15
N VAL A 52 8.63 -16.54 13.54
CA VAL A 52 8.86 -16.37 12.11
C VAL A 52 10.31 -15.96 11.93
N GLU A 53 11.13 -16.94 11.53
CA GLU A 53 12.58 -16.76 11.39
C GLU A 53 12.90 -15.68 10.34
N ARG A 54 12.20 -15.72 9.20
CA ARG A 54 12.30 -14.73 8.14
C ARG A 54 10.95 -14.53 7.47
N MET A 55 10.59 -13.28 7.27
CA MET A 55 9.40 -12.88 6.53
C MET A 55 9.83 -12.35 5.16
N ALA A 56 9.41 -13.03 4.10
CA ALA A 56 9.75 -12.63 2.74
C ALA A 56 8.99 -11.35 2.36
N LEU A 57 9.74 -10.30 2.05
CA LEU A 57 9.20 -9.07 1.48
C LEU A 57 9.52 -9.03 -0.02
N THR A 58 8.55 -8.64 -0.83
CA THR A 58 8.75 -8.41 -2.27
C THR A 58 8.62 -6.93 -2.56
N LEU A 59 9.72 -6.30 -2.96
CA LEU A 59 9.73 -4.90 -3.35
C LEU A 59 9.32 -4.79 -4.81
N VAL A 60 8.30 -3.98 -5.10
CA VAL A 60 7.78 -3.78 -6.46
C VAL A 60 7.58 -2.29 -6.72
N PRO A 61 7.82 -1.80 -7.95
CA PRO A 61 7.51 -0.42 -8.30
C PRO A 61 6.04 -0.08 -8.06
N SER A 62 5.75 1.16 -7.66
CA SER A 62 4.38 1.69 -7.47
C SER A 62 3.50 1.53 -8.72
N GLY A 63 4.12 1.57 -9.91
CA GLY A 63 3.48 1.33 -11.20
C GLY A 63 3.21 -0.14 -11.57
N ASP A 64 3.51 -1.11 -10.69
CA ASP A 64 3.27 -2.53 -10.96
C ASP A 64 1.78 -2.78 -11.27
N LYS A 65 1.52 -3.50 -12.37
CA LYS A 65 0.15 -3.76 -12.88
C LYS A 65 -0.76 -4.39 -11.81
N ARG A 66 -0.22 -5.21 -10.92
CA ARG A 66 -0.97 -5.86 -9.85
C ARG A 66 -1.44 -4.84 -8.82
N LEU A 67 -0.56 -3.90 -8.44
CA LEU A 67 -0.91 -2.81 -7.53
C LEU A 67 -1.94 -1.87 -8.15
N GLN A 68 -1.78 -1.53 -9.43
CA GLN A 68 -2.75 -0.68 -10.14
C GLN A 68 -4.14 -1.32 -10.23
N ARG A 69 -4.22 -2.65 -10.37
CA ARG A 69 -5.49 -3.38 -10.35
C ARG A 69 -6.14 -3.42 -8.96
N LEU A 70 -5.36 -3.39 -7.89
CA LEU A 70 -5.85 -3.42 -6.51
C LEU A 70 -6.31 -2.04 -6.02
N ARG A 71 -5.71 -0.97 -6.54
CA ARG A 71 -5.93 0.41 -6.11
C ARG A 71 -7.40 0.86 -6.09
N PRO A 72 -8.28 0.52 -7.06
CA PRO A 72 -9.71 0.87 -6.98
C PRO A 72 -10.45 0.21 -5.82
N PHE A 73 -9.91 -0.91 -5.32
CA PHE A 73 -10.48 -1.67 -4.22
C PHE A 73 -9.77 -1.40 -2.89
N ALA A 74 -8.99 -0.33 -2.82
CA ALA A 74 -8.13 -0.03 -1.68
C ALA A 74 -8.91 0.32 -0.38
N HIS A 75 -10.21 0.64 -0.50
CA HIS A 75 -11.11 0.82 0.66
C HIS A 75 -12.01 -0.38 0.94
N SER A 76 -11.90 -1.45 0.16
CA SER A 76 -12.78 -2.59 0.32
C SER A 76 -12.37 -3.43 1.55
N PRO A 77 -13.28 -3.63 2.52
CA PRO A 77 -13.02 -4.44 3.70
C PRO A 77 -12.83 -5.94 3.38
N VAL A 78 -13.11 -6.36 2.13
CA VAL A 78 -12.98 -7.75 1.70
C VAL A 78 -11.64 -8.03 1.03
N VAL A 79 -10.89 -7.00 0.61
CA VAL A 79 -9.59 -7.19 -0.07
C VAL A 79 -8.44 -6.39 0.54
N TRP A 80 -8.63 -5.76 1.70
CA TRP A 80 -7.58 -4.95 2.34
C TRP A 80 -6.30 -5.72 2.65
N PHE A 81 -6.41 -7.01 2.95
CA PHE A 81 -5.26 -7.89 3.18
C PHE A 81 -4.45 -8.19 1.91
N ARG A 82 -4.95 -7.80 0.72
CA ARG A 82 -4.25 -7.94 -0.57
C ARG A 82 -3.45 -6.67 -0.92
N HIS A 83 -3.53 -5.62 -0.12
CA HIS A 83 -2.83 -4.36 -0.36
C HIS A 83 -1.34 -4.51 -0.03
N PRO A 84 -0.47 -3.61 -0.53
CA PRO A 84 0.91 -3.56 -0.07
C PRO A 84 0.97 -3.54 1.45
N TYR A 85 1.85 -4.36 2.00
CA TYR A 85 2.15 -4.36 3.43
C TYR A 85 2.73 -3.01 3.88
N ALA A 86 3.57 -2.41 3.03
CA ALA A 86 4.14 -1.09 3.24
C ALA A 86 4.36 -0.36 1.92
N HIS A 87 4.53 0.97 2.03
CA HIS A 87 4.95 1.83 0.95
C HIS A 87 6.28 2.48 1.31
N LEU A 88 7.26 2.34 0.42
CA LEU A 88 8.59 2.93 0.54
C LEU A 88 8.71 4.07 -0.45
N LEU A 89 8.81 5.30 0.06
CA LEU A 89 9.11 6.48 -0.76
C LEU A 89 10.61 6.76 -0.69
N LEU A 90 11.30 6.55 -1.81
CA LEU A 90 12.70 6.92 -1.99
C LEU A 90 12.75 8.35 -2.52
N VAL A 91 13.58 9.18 -1.90
CA VAL A 91 13.64 10.61 -2.19
C VAL A 91 15.10 11.01 -2.41
N SER A 92 15.40 11.49 -3.61
CA SER A 92 16.73 11.97 -4.01
C SER A 92 16.62 13.42 -4.48
N THR A 93 17.59 14.26 -4.13
CA THR A 93 17.64 15.66 -4.57
C THR A 93 19.05 16.05 -4.91
N ALA A 94 19.22 16.87 -5.95
CA ALA A 94 20.51 17.42 -6.35
C ALA A 94 20.99 18.47 -5.35
N ASP A 95 20.08 19.30 -4.84
CA ASP A 95 20.40 20.34 -3.86
C ASP A 95 19.19 20.77 -3.01
N ALA A 96 19.47 21.54 -1.96
CA ALA A 96 18.44 22.01 -1.02
C ALA A 96 17.43 23.00 -1.64
N SER A 97 17.75 23.62 -2.79
CA SER A 97 16.84 24.53 -3.50
C SER A 97 15.77 23.73 -4.24
N GLU A 98 16.17 22.72 -5.02
CA GLU A 98 15.29 21.77 -5.70
C GLU A 98 14.36 21.07 -4.70
N TYR A 99 14.91 20.62 -3.57
CA TYR A 99 14.10 19.99 -2.54
C TYR A 99 12.95 20.89 -2.09
N ARG A 100 13.24 22.16 -1.83
CA ARG A 100 12.24 23.11 -1.30
C ARG A 100 11.21 23.52 -2.35
N SER A 101 11.63 23.69 -3.61
CA SER A 101 10.78 24.24 -4.67
C SER A 101 9.90 23.19 -5.35
N ALA A 102 10.38 21.96 -5.51
CA ALA A 102 9.70 20.93 -6.30
C ALA A 102 9.47 19.63 -5.52
N LEU A 103 10.52 19.07 -4.90
CA LEU A 103 10.45 17.71 -4.35
C LEU A 103 9.60 17.63 -3.09
N LYS A 104 9.68 18.62 -2.19
CA LYS A 104 8.88 18.66 -0.96
C LYS A 104 7.38 18.73 -1.25
N PRO A 105 6.88 19.59 -2.17
CA PRO A 105 5.49 19.52 -2.65
C PRO A 105 5.12 18.15 -3.24
N ALA A 106 5.98 17.57 -4.08
CA ALA A 106 5.73 16.27 -4.71
C ALA A 106 5.63 15.13 -3.68
N LEU A 107 6.55 15.07 -2.71
CA LEU A 107 6.55 14.11 -1.61
C LEU A 107 5.27 14.24 -0.78
N LYS A 108 4.86 15.46 -0.42
CA LYS A 108 3.60 15.68 0.30
C LYS A 108 2.39 15.15 -0.48
N ARG A 109 2.37 15.37 -1.80
CA ARG A 109 1.30 14.85 -2.66
C ARG A 109 1.30 13.33 -2.69
N ALA A 110 2.47 12.70 -2.84
CA ALA A 110 2.61 11.25 -2.83
C ALA A 110 2.10 10.64 -1.51
N ILE A 111 2.46 11.24 -0.36
CA ILE A 111 1.96 10.82 0.95
C ILE A 111 0.44 10.95 1.04
N ALA A 112 -0.12 12.10 0.67
CA ALA A 112 -1.57 12.31 0.72
C ALA A 112 -2.33 11.36 -0.21
N GLU A 113 -1.77 11.03 -1.37
CA GLU A 113 -2.33 10.05 -2.30
C GLU A 113 -2.29 8.64 -1.70
N LEU A 114 -1.17 8.25 -1.08
CA LEU A 114 -1.07 6.97 -0.38
C LEU A 114 -2.07 6.86 0.76
N GLU A 115 -2.21 7.90 1.58
CA GLU A 115 -3.23 7.95 2.65
C GLU A 115 -4.65 7.89 2.08
N HIS A 116 -4.89 8.56 0.95
CA HIS A 116 -6.21 8.56 0.32
C HIS A 116 -6.61 7.19 -0.21
N TYR A 117 -5.69 6.43 -0.82
CA TYR A 117 -6.02 5.11 -1.39
C TYR A 117 -5.83 3.98 -0.38
N TRP A 118 -4.70 3.96 0.32
CA TRP A 118 -4.24 2.85 1.16
C TRP A 118 -4.28 3.15 2.66
N GLY A 119 -4.67 4.38 3.05
CA GLY A 119 -5.04 4.65 4.43
C GLY A 119 -6.13 3.66 4.83
N GLY A 120 -5.95 3.04 6.00
CA GLY A 120 -6.76 1.91 6.47
C GLY A 120 -8.27 2.15 6.44
N PRO A 121 -9.09 1.13 6.79
CA PRO A 121 -10.54 1.25 6.70
C PRO A 121 -11.00 2.57 7.36
N PRO A 122 -11.99 3.26 6.76
CA PRO A 122 -12.48 4.52 7.31
C PRO A 122 -12.77 4.33 8.80
N PRO A 123 -12.50 5.34 9.65
CA PRO A 123 -12.69 5.23 11.09
C PRO A 123 -14.07 4.65 11.37
N TYR A 124 -14.15 3.69 12.30
CA TYR A 124 -15.33 2.89 12.65
C TYR A 124 -16.61 3.72 12.98
N ASN A 125 -16.49 5.05 13.07
CA ASN A 125 -17.54 6.00 13.43
C ASN A 125 -18.49 6.41 12.29
N THR A 126 -18.29 6.03 11.03
CA THR A 126 -19.26 6.36 9.95
C THR A 126 -20.36 5.32 9.76
N LEU A 127 -20.36 4.20 10.49
CA LEU A 127 -21.45 3.21 10.48
C LEU A 127 -22.49 3.42 11.59
N ALA A 128 -22.33 4.45 12.43
CA ALA A 128 -23.27 4.81 13.49
C ALA A 128 -24.03 6.13 13.21
N GLY A 129 -24.15 6.54 11.95
CA GLY A 129 -24.92 7.71 11.52
C GLY A 129 -26.03 7.29 10.56
N GLY A 130 -27.28 7.48 10.99
CA GLY A 130 -28.52 7.05 10.36
C GLY A 130 -28.53 6.99 8.82
N LEU A 131 -29.14 5.91 8.32
CA LEU A 131 -29.72 5.81 6.99
C LEU A 131 -30.50 7.09 6.65
N ALA A 132 -29.88 7.99 5.88
CA ALA A 132 -30.64 8.96 5.10
C ALA A 132 -31.15 8.22 3.86
N PRO A 133 -32.48 8.18 3.61
CA PRO A 133 -32.99 7.55 2.39
C PRO A 133 -32.47 8.33 1.18
N GLN A 134 -31.76 7.64 0.29
CA GLN A 134 -31.44 8.13 -1.05
C GLN A 134 -32.76 8.40 -1.79
N PRO A 135 -32.96 9.57 -2.42
CA PRO A 135 -34.12 9.78 -3.27
C PRO A 135 -34.02 8.87 -4.51
N HIS A 136 -35.01 8.00 -4.69
CA HIS A 136 -35.13 7.18 -5.90
C HIS A 136 -35.27 8.07 -7.14
N PRO A 137 -34.65 7.70 -8.28
CA PRO A 137 -34.93 8.35 -9.56
C PRO A 137 -36.38 8.04 -9.99
N PRO A 138 -37.09 8.98 -10.62
CA PRO A 138 -38.47 8.78 -11.03
C PRO A 138 -38.52 7.82 -12.21
N GLY A 139 -39.26 6.72 -12.04
CA GLY A 139 -39.63 5.83 -13.13
C GLY A 139 -39.16 4.40 -12.93
N TYR A 140 -39.90 3.64 -12.14
CA TYR A 140 -40.33 2.28 -12.47
C TYR A 140 -41.46 1.92 -11.50
N ALA A 141 -42.69 2.19 -11.93
CA ALA A 141 -43.90 1.68 -11.31
C ALA A 141 -44.30 0.39 -12.02
N ALA A 142 -44.60 -0.65 -11.25
CA ALA A 142 -45.53 -1.72 -11.59
C ALA A 142 -46.20 -2.16 -10.28
#